data_AF-A0A0F5FCW3-F1
#
_entry.id   AF-A0A0F5FCW3-F1
#
_cell.length_a   1.000
_cell.length_b   1.000
_cell.length_c   1.000
_cell.angle_alpha   90.00
_cell.angle_beta   90.00
_cell.angle_gamma   90.00
#
_symmetry.space_group_name_H-M   'P 1'
#
loop_
_entity.id
_entity.type
_entity.pdbx_description
1 polymer ?
#
loop_
_entity_poly.entity_id
_entity_poly.type
_entity_poly.pdbx_seq_one_letter_code
_entity_poly.pdbx_strand_id
1 'polypeptide(L)'
;MAFNQLLGADFYASVQRDLRTAMARDGIDVLLLDSNDDIIYPTGFSHYTTERPLVFALTQDNAPLLVLALERHPALVQARAADLVAYSELPGRSLTFSVRALQLCDTAGVTAC
;
A
#
# COMPACT_ATOMS: atom_id res chain seq x y z
N MET A 1 -15.73 -13.07 16.15
CA MET A 1 -14.82 -12.05 16.69
C MET A 1 -14.66 -10.96 15.64
N ALA A 2 -14.81 -9.70 16.01
CA ALA A 2 -14.55 -8.57 15.12
C ALA A 2 -13.05 -8.23 15.15
N PHE A 3 -12.52 -7.73 14.03
CA PHE A 3 -11.17 -7.19 13.98
C PHE A 3 -11.01 -6.04 14.98
N ASN A 4 -9.90 -6.00 15.72
CA ASN A 4 -9.60 -4.93 16.66
C ASN A 4 -8.19 -4.41 16.42
N GLN A 5 -8.08 -3.18 15.92
CA GLN A 5 -6.80 -2.51 15.75
C GLN A 5 -6.32 -1.97 17.09
N LEU A 6 -5.14 -2.42 17.55
CA LEU A 6 -4.59 -1.95 18.82
C LEU A 6 -4.00 -0.54 18.73
N LEU A 7 -3.40 -0.21 17.58
CA LEU A 7 -2.79 1.10 17.33
C LEU A 7 -3.80 2.01 16.63
N GLY A 8 -3.92 3.25 17.10
CA GLY A 8 -4.85 4.24 16.53
C GLY A 8 -4.37 4.83 15.20
N ALA A 9 -5.28 5.50 14.50
CA ALA A 9 -4.98 6.20 13.24
C ALA A 9 -3.84 7.23 13.39
N ASP A 10 -3.75 7.90 14.55
CA ASP A 10 -2.72 8.90 14.83
C ASP A 10 -1.30 8.31 14.82
N PHE A 11 -1.15 7.06 15.26
CA PHE A 11 0.14 6.36 15.22
C PHE A 11 0.59 6.12 13.77
N TYR A 12 -0.31 5.60 12.93
CA TYR A 12 0.03 5.35 11.52
C TYR A 12 0.29 6.66 10.77
N ALA A 13 -0.48 7.71 11.09
CA ALA A 13 -0.23 9.05 10.55
C ALA A 13 1.15 9.60 10.96
N SER A 14 1.61 9.37 12.20
CA SER A 14 2.96 9.78 12.60
C SER A 14 4.04 8.97 11.89
N VAL A 15 3.89 7.65 11.78
CA VAL A 15 4.85 6.80 11.06
C VAL A 15 5.00 7.23 9.61
N GLN A 16 3.88 7.45 8.90
CA GLN A 16 3.94 7.90 7.50
C GLN A 16 4.52 9.30 7.36
N ARG A 17 4.29 10.21 8.32
CA ARG A 17 4.92 11.54 8.32
C ARG A 17 6.43 11.45 8.46
N ASP A 18 6.91 10.59 9.36
CA ASP A 18 8.34 10.40 9.59
C ASP A 18 9.02 9.77 8.36
N LEU A 19 8.35 8.79 7.73
CA LEU A 19 8.80 8.21 6.46
C LEU A 19 8.88 9.26 5.35
N ARG A 20 7.85 10.09 5.16
CA ARG A 20 7.84 11.17 4.15
C ARG A 20 8.95 12.19 4.40
N THR A 21 9.24 12.51 5.67
CA THR A 21 10.34 13.39 6.06
C THR A 21 11.69 12.80 5.69
N ALA A 22 11.90 11.51 5.95
CA ALA A 22 13.12 10.81 5.54
C ALA A 22 13.25 10.73 4.00
N MET A 23 12.17 10.40 3.31
CA MET A 23 12.10 10.39 1.85
C MET A 23 12.49 11.75 1.25
N ALA A 24 11.93 12.84 1.77
CA ALA A 24 12.24 14.19 1.30
C ALA A 24 13.71 14.58 1.54
N ARG A 25 14.27 14.18 2.69
CA ARG A 25 15.70 14.39 3.00
C ARG A 25 16.60 13.64 2.01
N ASP A 26 16.21 12.44 1.62
CA ASP A 26 17.03 11.53 0.82
C ASP A 26 16.74 11.64 -0.69
N GLY A 27 15.81 12.52 -1.10
CA GLY A 27 15.44 12.73 -2.51
C GLY A 27 14.66 11.57 -3.12
N ILE A 28 13.85 10.87 -2.30
CA ILE A 28 13.04 9.72 -2.71
C ILE A 28 11.62 10.18 -2.99
N ASP A 29 11.17 10.06 -4.23
CA ASP A 29 9.82 10.47 -4.61
C ASP A 29 8.76 9.40 -4.26
N VAL A 30 9.13 8.11 -4.32
CA VAL A 30 8.25 6.97 -4.01
C VAL A 30 9.00 5.92 -3.22
N LEU A 31 8.40 5.46 -2.12
CA LEU A 31 8.83 4.28 -1.38
C LEU A 31 7.87 3.12 -1.70
N LEU A 32 8.39 1.99 -2.17
CA LEU A 32 7.64 0.76 -2.40
C LEU A 32 8.02 -0.28 -1.35
N LEU A 33 7.03 -0.81 -0.63
CA LEU A 33 7.18 -1.88 0.33
C LEU A 33 6.37 -3.09 -0.15
N ASP A 34 7.02 -4.24 -0.27
CA ASP A 34 6.44 -5.51 -0.77
C ASP A 34 6.51 -6.65 0.25
N SER A 35 7.28 -6.48 1.33
CA SER A 35 7.30 -7.39 2.48
C SER A 35 6.09 -7.14 3.38
N ASN A 36 5.42 -8.21 3.82
CA ASN A 36 4.27 -8.12 4.72
C ASN A 36 4.61 -7.34 6.01
N ASP A 37 5.78 -7.57 6.60
CA ASP A 37 6.18 -6.92 7.85
C ASP A 37 6.39 -5.41 7.65
N ASP A 38 6.97 -5.03 6.50
CA ASP A 38 7.20 -3.63 6.12
C ASP A 38 5.91 -2.92 5.74
N ILE A 39 4.88 -3.64 5.29
CA ILE A 39 3.55 -3.09 5.01
C ILE A 39 2.74 -2.94 6.31
N ILE A 40 2.79 -3.92 7.21
CA ILE A 40 2.03 -3.92 8.47
C ILE A 40 2.36 -2.71 9.33
N TYR A 41 3.65 -2.38 9.46
CA TYR A 41 4.10 -1.33 10.38
C TYR A 41 3.56 0.08 10.04
N PRO A 42 3.66 0.59 8.80
CA PRO A 42 3.14 1.91 8.43
C PRO A 42 1.65 1.95 8.11
N THR A 43 0.99 0.81 7.86
CA THR A 43 -0.42 0.79 7.42
C THR A 43 -1.39 0.16 8.41
N GLY A 44 -0.92 -0.71 9.30
CA GLY A 44 -1.76 -1.55 10.15
C GLY A 44 -2.48 -2.68 9.43
N PHE A 45 -2.26 -2.85 8.12
CA PHE A 45 -2.87 -3.92 7.33
C PHE A 45 -2.15 -5.25 7.57
N SER A 46 -2.74 -6.09 8.42
CA SER A 46 -2.22 -7.40 8.77
C SER A 46 -2.84 -8.47 7.88
N HIS A 47 -2.11 -8.80 6.81
CA HIS A 47 -2.50 -9.84 5.88
C HIS A 47 -1.24 -10.39 5.21
N TYR A 48 -1.04 -11.71 5.32
CA TYR A 48 0.07 -12.38 4.68
C TYR A 48 -0.42 -12.98 3.37
N THR A 49 -0.07 -12.34 2.27
CA THR A 49 -0.15 -12.98 0.96
C THR A 49 1.10 -13.81 0.75
N THR A 50 0.94 -14.99 0.15
CA THR A 50 2.05 -15.87 -0.24
C THR A 50 2.67 -15.36 -1.54
N GLU A 51 2.29 -15.94 -2.67
CA GLU A 51 2.82 -15.59 -3.99
C GLU A 51 2.13 -14.40 -4.66
N ARG A 52 0.99 -13.96 -4.10
CA ARG A 52 0.19 -12.87 -4.66
C ARG A 52 0.84 -11.52 -4.33
N PRO A 53 1.00 -10.63 -5.32
CA PRO A 53 1.48 -9.27 -5.06
C PRO A 53 0.61 -8.54 -4.04
N LEU A 54 1.29 -7.98 -3.04
CA LEU A 54 0.79 -7.04 -2.06
C LEU A 54 1.84 -5.94 -1.97
N VAL A 55 1.48 -4.70 -2.31
CA VAL A 55 2.45 -3.61 -2.37
C VAL A 55 1.85 -2.36 -1.75
N PHE A 56 2.57 -1.76 -0.81
CA PHE A 56 2.30 -0.43 -0.33
C PHE A 56 3.23 0.55 -1.02
N ALA A 57 2.67 1.59 -1.63
CA ALA A 57 3.46 2.72 -2.11
C ALA A 57 3.21 3.95 -1.22
N LEU A 58 4.28 4.66 -0.89
CA LEU A 58 4.20 5.92 -0.17
C LEU A 58 4.66 7.07 -1.07
N THR A 59 3.72 7.99 -1.24
CA THR A 59 3.78 9.35 -1.82
C THR A 59 4.61 10.37 -1.06
N GLN A 60 4.69 11.61 -1.57
CA GLN A 60 4.56 12.80 -0.73
C GLN A 60 3.09 13.13 -0.42
N ASP A 61 2.17 12.75 -1.32
CA ASP A 61 0.75 13.07 -1.18
C ASP A 61 -0.17 11.86 -1.02
N ASN A 62 0.25 10.67 -1.48
CA ASN A 62 -0.62 9.48 -1.55
C ASN A 62 -0.08 8.31 -0.71
N ALA A 63 -0.92 7.30 -0.45
CA ALA A 63 -0.54 6.08 0.27
C ALA A 63 -1.28 4.83 -0.25
N PRO A 64 -1.20 4.48 -1.55
CA PRO A 64 -1.96 3.35 -2.08
C PRO A 64 -1.43 1.99 -1.63
N LEU A 65 -2.36 1.09 -1.33
CA LEU A 65 -2.12 -0.32 -1.00
C LEU A 65 -2.77 -1.21 -2.06
N LEU A 66 -1.94 -1.84 -2.87
CA LEU A 66 -2.35 -2.79 -3.90
C LEU A 66 -2.69 -4.15 -3.26
N VAL A 67 -3.93 -4.60 -3.40
CA VAL A 67 -4.42 -5.89 -2.90
C VAL A 67 -5.10 -6.69 -4.01
N LEU A 68 -5.13 -8.01 -3.86
CA LEU A 68 -5.95 -8.86 -4.73
C LEU A 68 -7.44 -8.56 -4.48
N ALA A 69 -8.25 -8.47 -5.54
CA ALA A 69 -9.69 -8.19 -5.43
C ALA A 69 -10.44 -9.20 -4.56
N LEU A 70 -9.99 -10.46 -4.50
CA LEU A 70 -10.53 -11.49 -3.62
C LEU A 70 -10.38 -11.13 -2.14
N GLU A 71 -9.32 -10.40 -1.80
CA GLU A 71 -8.98 -9.95 -0.45
C GLU A 71 -9.60 -8.59 -0.10
N ARG A 72 -10.49 -8.05 -0.94
CA ARG A 72 -11.10 -6.73 -0.71
C ARG A 72 -11.96 -6.70 0.54
N HIS A 73 -12.73 -7.74 0.82
CA HIS A 73 -13.56 -7.83 2.02
C HIS A 73 -12.73 -7.80 3.31
N PRO A 74 -11.72 -8.68 3.50
CA PRO A 74 -10.87 -8.60 4.69
C PRO A 74 -10.13 -7.27 4.76
N ALA A 75 -9.70 -6.70 3.62
CA ALA A 75 -9.09 -5.37 3.62
C ALA A 75 -10.03 -4.27 4.11
N LEU A 76 -11.29 -4.25 3.66
CA LEU A 76 -12.28 -3.23 4.06
C LEU A 76 -12.59 -3.25 5.56
N VAL A 77 -12.53 -4.42 6.21
CA VAL A 77 -12.81 -4.59 7.64
C VAL A 77 -11.65 -4.12 8.51
N GLN A 78 -10.43 -4.08 7.97
CA GLN A 78 -9.26 -3.57 8.69
C GLN A 78 -9.21 -2.03 8.62
N ALA A 79 -9.02 -1.39 9.77
CA ALA A 79 -8.84 0.06 9.92
C ALA A 79 -7.42 0.49 9.47
N ARG A 80 -7.12 0.26 8.19
CA ARG A 80 -5.81 0.52 7.57
C ARG A 80 -5.61 1.99 7.24
N ALA A 81 -4.39 2.47 7.40
CA ALA A 81 -3.97 3.82 7.01
C ALA A 81 -3.46 3.86 5.56
N ALA A 82 -4.22 3.34 4.61
CA ALA A 82 -3.82 3.29 3.20
C ALA A 82 -5.00 3.28 2.24
N ASP A 83 -4.80 3.83 1.04
CA ASP A 83 -5.81 3.89 -0.01
C ASP A 83 -5.88 2.55 -0.75
N LEU A 84 -7.00 1.85 -0.60
CA LEU A 84 -7.11 0.48 -1.12
C LEU A 84 -7.24 0.48 -2.66
N VAL A 85 -6.28 -0.16 -3.33
CA VAL A 85 -6.29 -0.41 -4.76
C VAL A 85 -6.42 -1.90 -5.00
N ALA A 86 -7.49 -2.34 -5.65
CA ALA A 86 -7.70 -3.76 -5.92
C ALA A 86 -7.34 -4.11 -7.36
N TYR A 87 -6.57 -5.19 -7.57
CA TYR A 87 -6.35 -5.78 -8.89
C TYR A 87 -7.10 -7.11 -9.04
N SER A 88 -7.55 -7.41 -10.26
CA SER A 88 -8.17 -8.69 -10.59
C SER A 88 -7.15 -9.59 -11.26
N GLU A 89 -6.77 -10.68 -10.58
CA GLU A 89 -5.92 -11.72 -11.19
C GLU A 89 -6.70 -12.52 -12.24
N LEU A 90 -7.96 -12.86 -11.97
CA LEU A 90 -8.81 -13.60 -12.91
C LEU A 90 -9.71 -12.63 -13.68
N PRO A 91 -9.83 -12.76 -15.02
CA PRO A 91 -9.33 -13.84 -15.88
C PRO A 91 -7.95 -13.59 -16.54
N GLY A 92 -7.04 -12.83 -15.91
CA GLY A 92 -5.68 -12.62 -16.42
C GLY A 92 -5.57 -11.61 -17.57
N ARG A 93 -6.56 -10.72 -17.72
CA ARG A 93 -6.62 -9.74 -18.81
C ARG A 93 -5.76 -8.49 -18.58
N SER A 94 -5.32 -8.27 -17.35
CA SER A 94 -4.51 -7.11 -16.96
C SER A 94 -3.31 -7.60 -16.15
N LEU A 95 -2.13 -7.00 -16.36
CA LEU A 95 -0.99 -7.25 -15.49
C LEU A 95 -1.26 -6.63 -14.11
N THR A 96 -0.76 -7.26 -13.06
CA THR A 96 -0.96 -6.83 -11.66
C THR A 96 -0.56 -5.37 -11.42
N PHE A 97 0.51 -4.91 -12.07
CA PHE A 97 1.01 -3.53 -11.93
C PHE A 97 0.56 -2.58 -13.05
N SER A 98 -0.18 -3.07 -14.06
CA SER A 98 -0.81 -2.20 -15.07
C SER A 98 -2.02 -1.44 -14.51
N VAL A 99 -2.34 -1.64 -13.23
CA VAL A 99 -3.39 -0.89 -12.56
C VAL A 99 -2.91 0.56 -12.38
N ARG A 100 -3.38 1.45 -13.26
CA ARG A 100 -3.20 2.92 -13.15
C ARG A 100 -3.57 3.52 -11.79
N ALA A 101 -4.27 2.78 -10.95
CA ALA A 101 -4.73 3.21 -9.64
C ALA A 101 -3.62 3.30 -8.58
N LEU A 102 -2.39 2.85 -8.83
CA LEU A 102 -1.26 3.29 -7.98
C LEU A 102 -0.98 4.80 -8.12
N GLN A 103 -1.49 5.45 -9.18
CA GLN A 103 -1.42 6.91 -9.41
C GLN A 103 0.00 7.50 -9.26
N LEU A 104 1.05 6.70 -9.50
CA LEU A 104 2.46 7.12 -9.45
C LEU A 104 2.90 7.93 -10.68
N CYS A 105 1.94 8.54 -11.39
CA CYS A 105 2.25 9.36 -12.55
C CYS A 105 3.08 10.57 -12.10
N ASP A 106 4.14 10.89 -12.85
CA ASP A 106 5.05 12.03 -12.61
C ASP A 106 6.15 11.83 -11.55
N THR A 107 6.38 10.59 -11.10
CA THR A 107 7.55 10.25 -10.28
C THR A 107 8.80 10.04 -11.16
N ALA A 108 9.94 10.62 -10.81
CA ALA A 108 11.20 10.38 -11.52
C ALA A 108 11.65 8.92 -11.33
N GLY A 109 11.46 8.08 -12.34
CA GLY A 109 11.83 6.67 -12.34
C GLY A 109 11.10 5.88 -13.43
N VAL A 110 11.67 4.75 -13.88
CA VAL A 110 11.00 3.89 -14.87
C VAL A 110 9.89 3.12 -14.17
N THR A 111 8.67 3.67 -14.18
CA THR A 111 7.45 2.88 -13.99
C THR A 111 6.90 2.60 -15.39
N ALA A 112 6.73 1.31 -15.72
CA ALA A 112 6.10 0.93 -16.97
C ALA A 112 4.64 1.40 -16.94
N CYS A 113 4.39 2.56 -17.56
CA CYS A 113 3.06 3.11 -17.80
C CYS A 113 2.42 2.46 -19.03
#